data_AF-A0AAX2R5S3-F1
#
_entry.id   AF-A0AAX2R5S3-F1
#
_cell.length_a   1.000
_cell.length_b   1.000
_cell.length_c   1.000
_cell.angle_alpha   90.00
_cell.angle_beta   90.00
_cell.angle_gamma   90.00
#
_symmetry.space_group_name_H-M   'P 1'
#
loop_
_entity.id
_entity.type
_entity.pdbx_description
1 polymer ?
#
loop_
_entity_poly.entity_id
_entity_poly.type
_entity_poly.pdbx_seq_one_letter_code
_entity_poly.pdbx_strand_id
1 'polypeptide(L)'
;MNISKLLKAADDAYINYRYRCEDIAKEAQKYIGWDDKVSCEHLPADGLCILATVPDDCNTSGMPECVCPADSFFSSVKEKGKITPYEFKEISI
;
A
#
# COMPACT_ATOMS: atom_id res chain seq x y z
N MET A 1 20.82 -3.83 -30.00
CA MET A 1 19.90 -3.45 -28.91
C MET A 1 20.23 -2.03 -28.48
N ASN A 2 19.27 -1.10 -28.43
CA ASN A 2 19.54 0.30 -28.09
C ASN A 2 19.30 0.51 -26.59
N ILE A 3 20.39 0.59 -25.81
CA ILE A 3 20.33 0.70 -24.35
C ILE A 3 19.59 1.95 -23.88
N SER A 4 19.75 3.10 -24.56
CA SER A 4 19.06 4.34 -24.20
C SER A 4 17.53 4.22 -24.31
N LYS A 5 17.04 3.49 -25.33
CA LYS A 5 15.60 3.20 -25.46
C LYS A 5 15.09 2.31 -24.33
N LEU A 6 15.88 1.31 -23.91
CA LEU A 6 15.51 0.42 -22.80
C LEU A 6 15.45 1.18 -21.47
N LEU A 7 16.45 2.04 -21.21
CA LEU A 7 16.48 2.86 -20.00
C LEU A 7 15.28 3.80 -19.94
N LYS A 8 14.95 4.48 -21.05
CA LYS A 8 13.77 5.34 -21.11
C LYS A 8 12.47 4.58 -20.88
N ALA A 9 12.31 3.40 -21.50
CA ALA A 9 11.10 2.59 -21.31
C ALA A 9 10.94 2.11 -19.86
N ALA A 10 12.05 1.78 -19.17
CA ALA A 10 12.02 1.41 -17.77
C ALA A 10 11.60 2.59 -16.87
N ASP A 11 12.12 3.78 -17.16
CA ASP A 11 11.77 5.02 -16.44
C ASP A 11 10.29 5.39 -16.64
N ASP A 12 9.80 5.39 -17.88
CA ASP A 12 8.40 5.65 -18.22
C ASP A 12 7.46 4.63 -17.52
N ALA A 13 7.86 3.36 -17.45
CA ALA A 13 7.10 2.31 -16.76
C ALA A 13 7.05 2.55 -15.25
N TYR A 14 8.16 2.95 -14.63
CA TYR A 14 8.21 3.29 -13.21
C TYR A 14 7.33 4.51 -12.89
N ILE A 15 7.41 5.58 -13.68
CA ILE A 15 6.57 6.78 -13.51
C ILE A 15 5.07 6.42 -13.58
N ASN A 16 4.68 5.62 -14.59
CA ASN A 16 3.30 5.15 -14.71
C ASN A 16 2.87 4.28 -13.52
N TYR A 17 3.75 3.41 -13.03
CA TYR A 17 3.52 2.66 -11.79
C TYR A 17 3.27 3.58 -10.60
N ARG A 18 4.13 4.59 -10.38
CA ARG A 18 3.99 5.54 -9.26
C ARG A 18 2.68 6.30 -9.31
N TYR A 19 2.28 6.78 -10.49
CA TYR A 19 1.00 7.46 -10.70
C TYR A 19 -0.19 6.56 -10.34
N ARG A 20 -0.18 5.30 -10.79
CA ARG A 20 -1.24 4.33 -10.47
C ARG A 20 -1.27 3.95 -8.99
N CYS A 21 -0.10 3.79 -8.36
CA CYS A 21 -0.04 3.53 -6.92
C CYS A 21 -0.60 4.70 -6.11
N GLU A 22 -0.35 5.94 -6.54
CA GLU A 22 -0.93 7.12 -5.90
C GLU A 22 -2.47 7.13 -5.97
N ASP A 23 -3.05 6.77 -7.13
CA ASP A 23 -4.51 6.62 -7.27
C ASP A 23 -5.07 5.53 -6.35
N ILE A 24 -4.36 4.40 -6.24
CA ILE A 24 -4.71 3.29 -5.32
C ILE A 24 -4.66 3.75 -3.86
N ALA A 25 -3.59 4.45 -3.46
CA ALA A 25 -3.42 4.96 -2.10
C ALA A 25 -4.52 5.97 -1.74
N LYS A 26 -4.88 6.88 -2.65
CA LYS A 26 -6.00 7.82 -2.48
C LYS A 26 -7.33 7.09 -2.30
N GLU A 27 -7.54 5.99 -3.02
CA GLU A 27 -8.74 5.16 -2.84
C GLU A 27 -8.74 4.48 -1.47
N ALA A 28 -7.62 3.85 -1.08
CA ALA A 28 -7.48 3.19 0.21
C ALA A 28 -7.66 4.14 1.40
N GLN A 29 -7.15 5.37 1.28
CA GLN A 29 -7.28 6.44 2.28
C GLN A 29 -8.74 6.74 2.66
N LYS A 30 -9.71 6.49 1.77
CA LYS A 30 -11.14 6.69 2.08
C LYS A 30 -11.67 5.74 3.16
N TYR A 31 -11.01 4.60 3.35
CA TYR A 31 -11.41 3.56 4.31
C TYR A 31 -10.55 3.56 5.58
N ILE A 32 -9.42 4.29 5.55
CA ILE A 32 -8.46 4.39 6.65
C ILE A 32 -8.60 5.77 7.28
N GLY A 33 -9.19 5.82 8.48
CA GLY A 33 -9.40 7.07 9.22
C GLY A 33 -8.36 7.37 10.28
N TRP A 34 -7.44 6.44 10.56
CA TRP A 34 -6.46 6.55 11.65
C TRP A 34 -5.07 7.00 11.19
N ASP A 35 -4.79 6.96 9.90
CA ASP A 35 -3.52 7.36 9.30
C ASP A 35 -3.79 8.26 8.10
N ASP A 36 -3.07 9.38 7.99
CA ASP A 36 -3.14 10.36 6.91
C ASP A 36 -2.03 10.18 5.85
N LYS A 37 -1.18 9.17 6.03
CA LYS A 37 -0.04 8.85 5.17
C LYS A 37 -0.17 7.50 4.48
N VAL A 38 -1.40 7.10 4.16
CA VAL A 38 -1.64 5.86 3.41
C VAL A 38 -0.89 5.94 2.07
N SER A 39 -0.09 4.92 1.79
CA SER A 39 0.69 4.83 0.56
C SER A 39 0.56 3.46 -0.09
N CYS A 40 1.12 3.33 -1.29
CA CYS A 40 1.07 2.11 -2.08
C CYS A 40 2.47 1.81 -2.59
N GLU A 41 2.91 0.56 -2.45
CA GLU A 41 4.18 0.10 -3.00
C GLU A 41 4.07 -1.35 -3.53
N HIS A 42 4.90 -1.69 -4.51
CA HIS A 42 5.04 -3.06 -5.01
C HIS A 42 6.17 -3.77 -4.26
N LEU A 43 5.84 -4.87 -3.58
CA LEU A 43 6.80 -5.78 -2.99
C LEU A 43 7.02 -7.02 -3.88
N PRO A 44 8.28 -7.46 -4.11
CA PRO A 44 8.58 -8.52 -5.08
C PRO A 44 7.86 -9.87 -4.89
N ALA A 45 7.44 -10.21 -3.67
CA ALA A 45 6.71 -11.45 -3.37
C ALA A 45 5.20 -11.25 -3.25
N ASP A 46 4.77 -10.06 -2.82
CA ASP A 46 3.39 -9.81 -2.38
C ASP A 46 2.57 -8.99 -3.38
N GLY A 47 3.21 -8.46 -4.42
CA GLY A 47 2.53 -7.63 -5.41
C GLY A 47 2.33 -6.20 -4.92
N LEU A 48 1.20 -5.59 -5.26
CA LEU A 48 0.84 -4.24 -4.81
C LEU A 48 0.32 -4.30 -3.38
N CYS A 49 0.86 -3.46 -2.51
CA CYS A 49 0.51 -3.38 -1.11
C CYS A 49 0.09 -1.95 -0.73
N ILE A 50 -0.83 -1.85 0.22
CA ILE A 50 -1.20 -0.64 0.95
C ILE A 50 -0.35 -0.58 2.21
N LEU A 51 0.29 0.55 2.45
CA LEU A 51 1.06 0.82 3.65
C LEU A 51 0.30 1.83 4.49
N ALA A 52 0.12 1.53 5.77
CA ALA A 52 -0.47 2.45 6.72
C ALA A 52 0.17 2.28 8.10
N THR A 53 0.30 3.39 8.81
CA THR A 53 0.75 3.39 10.20
C THR A 53 -0.37 2.92 11.12
N VAL A 54 -0.18 1.80 11.80
CA VAL A 54 -1.12 1.32 12.83
C VAL A 54 -0.67 1.88 14.18
N PRO A 55 -1.51 2.62 14.92
CA PRO A 55 -1.19 3.06 16.27
C PRO A 55 -1.04 1.82 17.16
N ASP A 56 0.20 1.51 17.57
CA ASP A 56 0.44 0.37 18.46
C ASP A 56 0.22 0.79 19.92
N ASP A 57 -0.67 0.06 20.61
CA ASP A 57 -0.67 -0.01 22.06
C ASP A 57 0.37 -1.06 22.51
N CYS A 58 1.67 -0.86 22.26
CA CYS A 58 2.77 -1.35 23.11
C CYS A 58 4.15 -1.19 22.46
N ASN A 59 5.07 -0.63 23.25
CA ASN A 59 6.51 -0.74 23.15
C ASN A 59 7.01 -1.97 22.37
N THR A 60 7.72 -1.76 21.25
CA THR A 60 9.19 -1.80 21.20
C THR A 60 9.65 -1.53 19.76
N SER A 61 10.49 -0.51 19.62
CA SER A 61 11.54 -0.52 18.58
C SER A 61 11.09 -0.49 17.10
N GLY A 62 10.29 0.49 16.71
CA GLY A 62 10.57 1.20 15.44
C GLY A 62 9.97 0.69 14.13
N MET A 63 8.81 0.03 14.12
CA MET A 63 8.05 -0.21 12.87
C MET A 63 6.60 0.26 13.03
N PRO A 64 6.26 1.50 12.63
CA PRO A 64 4.88 1.98 12.70
C PRO A 64 4.03 1.51 11.51
N GLU A 65 4.64 1.15 10.37
CA GLU A 65 3.96 0.89 9.11
C GLU A 65 3.64 -0.61 8.94
N CYS A 66 2.35 -0.93 8.88
CA CYS A 66 1.86 -2.24 8.46
C CYS A 66 1.70 -2.28 6.94
N VAL A 67 2.02 -3.43 6.35
CA VAL A 67 1.96 -3.65 4.90
C VAL A 67 0.86 -4.65 4.61
N CYS A 68 -0.15 -4.27 3.84
CA CYS A 68 -1.26 -5.15 3.47
C CYS A 68 -1.34 -5.32 1.96
N PRO A 69 -1.38 -6.55 1.41
CA PRO A 69 -1.68 -6.76 0.00
C PRO A 69 -2.97 -6.05 -0.43
N ALA A 70 -2.93 -5.30 -1.53
CA ALA A 70 -4.02 -4.41 -1.93
C ALA A 70 -5.30 -5.18 -2.26
N ASP A 71 -5.19 -6.37 -2.82
CA ASP A 71 -6.32 -7.26 -3.09
C ASP A 71 -7.04 -7.69 -1.80
N SER A 72 -6.27 -8.02 -0.77
CA SER A 72 -6.75 -8.44 0.54
C SER A 72 -7.41 -7.27 1.28
N PHE A 73 -6.79 -6.09 1.24
CA PHE A 73 -7.37 -4.85 1.73
C PHE A 73 -8.72 -4.53 1.07
N PHE A 74 -8.76 -4.45 -0.27
CA PHE A 74 -9.99 -4.08 -0.98
C PHE A 74 -11.09 -5.14 -0.88
N SER A 75 -10.73 -6.41 -0.72
CA SER A 75 -11.69 -7.48 -0.43
C SER A 75 -12.33 -7.30 0.96
N SER A 76 -11.52 -7.00 1.98
CA SER A 76 -11.99 -6.78 3.35
C SER A 76 -12.92 -5.57 3.46
N VAL A 77 -12.54 -4.42 2.89
CA VAL A 77 -13.39 -3.20 2.94
C VAL A 77 -14.66 -3.33 2.10
N LYS A 78 -14.65 -4.15 1.03
CA LYS A 78 -15.85 -4.41 0.22
C LYS A 78 -16.89 -5.20 1.01
N GLU A 79 -16.45 -6.14 1.86
CA GLU A 79 -17.35 -6.94 2.71
C GLU A 79 -17.89 -6.13 3.90
N LYS A 80 -17.02 -5.35 4.55
CA LYS A 80 -17.32 -4.69 5.84
C LYS A 80 -17.70 -3.20 5.72
N GLY A 81 -17.42 -2.56 4.58
CA GLY A 81 -17.62 -1.13 4.32
C GLY A 81 -16.60 -0.20 4.98
N LYS A 82 -15.91 -0.66 6.04
CA LYS A 82 -14.83 0.05 6.76
C LYS A 82 -13.84 -1.00 7.27
N ILE A 83 -12.64 -0.56 7.63
CA ILE A 83 -11.64 -1.40 8.30
C ILE A 83 -11.15 -0.68 9.57
N THR A 84 -10.80 -1.43 10.61
CA THR A 84 -10.17 -0.91 11.83
C THR A 84 -8.65 -1.08 11.78
N PRO A 85 -7.87 -0.35 12.61
CA PRO A 85 -6.42 -0.56 12.66
C PRO A 85 -6.03 -2.01 13.01
N TYR A 86 -6.81 -2.66 13.89
CA TYR A 86 -6.61 -4.06 14.27
C TYR A 86 -6.84 -5.00 13.09
N GLU A 87 -7.97 -4.86 12.39
CA GLU A 87 -8.27 -5.70 11.22
C GLU A 87 -7.27 -5.50 10.09
N PHE A 88 -6.80 -4.26 9.87
CA PHE A 88 -5.73 -3.96 8.91
C PHE A 88 -4.44 -4.72 9.27
N LYS A 89 -4.06 -4.72 10.55
CA LYS A 89 -2.91 -5.46 11.07
C LYS A 89 -3.06 -6.98 10.88
N GLU A 90 -4.25 -7.55 11.08
CA GLU A 90 -4.50 -8.99 10.90
C GLU A 90 -4.33 -9.47 9.45
N ILE A 91 -4.65 -8.61 8.47
CA ILE A 91 -4.50 -8.91 7.04
C ILE A 91 -3.18 -8.39 6.44
N SER A 92 -2.30 -7.84 7.29
CA SER A 92 -0.96 -7.39 6.90
C SER A 92 0.06 -8.54 6.97
N ILE A 93 1.16 -8.40 6.25
CA ILE A 93 2.29 -9.34 6.21
C ILE A 93 3.43 -8.94 7.15
#